data_AF-A0A6A5GGM4-F1
#
_entry.id   AF-A0A6A5GGM4-F1
#
_cell.length_a   1.000
_cell.length_b   1.000
_cell.length_c   1.000
_cell.angle_alpha   90.00
_cell.angle_beta   90.00
_cell.angle_gamma   90.00
#
_symmetry.space_group_name_H-M   'P 1'
#
loop_
_entity.id
_entity.type
_entity.pdbx_description
1 polymer ?
#
loop_
_entity_poly.entity_id
_entity_poly.type
_entity_poly.pdbx_seq_one_letter_code
_entity_poly.pdbx_strand_id
1 'polypeptide(L)'
;MLLLPLIYAFIAIELKYYNQAMTNIAIIIGSMHGFVSTIVMLFVHHPYREAFLDIFIRKNGQQDEAENRRSRYLKNNSIGILKY
;
A
#
# COMPACT_ATOMS: atom_id res chain seq x y z
N MET A 1 11.51 -12.82 -9.65
CA MET A 1 12.94 -12.57 -9.96
C MET A 1 13.83 -12.97 -8.77
N LEU A 2 13.92 -14.27 -8.49
CA LEU A 2 14.85 -14.80 -7.47
C LEU A 2 16.19 -15.23 -8.07
N LEU A 3 16.28 -15.33 -9.40
CA LEU A 3 17.47 -15.80 -10.10
C LEU A 3 18.68 -14.86 -9.90
N LEU A 4 18.44 -13.54 -9.91
CA LEU A 4 19.46 -12.51 -9.71
C LEU A 4 20.17 -12.61 -8.35
N PRO A 5 19.46 -12.59 -7.21
CA PRO A 5 20.11 -12.75 -5.90
C PRO A 5 20.77 -14.12 -5.72
N LEU A 6 20.23 -15.18 -6.35
CA LEU A 6 20.83 -16.53 -6.32
C LEU A 6 22.16 -16.61 -7.06
N ILE A 7 22.22 -16.05 -8.28
CA ILE A 7 23.47 -16.00 -9.06
C ILE A 7 24.51 -15.16 -8.34
N TYR A 8 24.13 -14.00 -7.79
CA TYR A 8 25.03 -13.17 -7.01
C TYR A 8 25.58 -13.91 -5.78
N ALA A 9 24.72 -14.58 -5.02
CA ALA A 9 25.14 -15.36 -3.85
C ALA A 9 26.13 -16.46 -4.23
N PHE A 10 25.90 -17.18 -5.33
CA PHE A 10 26.79 -18.22 -5.82
C PHE A 10 28.18 -17.67 -6.18
N ILE A 11 28.24 -16.56 -6.92
CA ILE A 11 29.49 -15.90 -7.30
C ILE A 11 30.24 -15.36 -6.06
N ALA A 12 29.53 -14.77 -5.11
CA ALA A 12 30.12 -14.23 -3.88
C ALA A 12 30.76 -15.32 -3.02
N ILE A 13 30.13 -16.50 -2.95
CA ILE A 13 30.66 -17.66 -2.23
C ILE A 13 31.90 -18.21 -2.92
N GLU A 14 31.85 -18.41 -4.23
CA GLU A 14 32.97 -18.97 -5.02
C GLU A 14 34.21 -18.07 -4.97
N LEU A 15 34.01 -16.75 -5.09
CA LEU A 15 35.08 -15.75 -5.06
C LEU A 15 35.48 -15.33 -3.62
N LYS A 16 34.81 -15.84 -2.58
CA LYS A 16 34.95 -15.42 -1.17
C LYS A 16 34.89 -13.91 -0.96
N TYR A 17 34.19 -13.20 -1.84
CA TYR A 17 34.09 -11.75 -1.83
C TYR A 17 32.68 -11.32 -1.42
N TYR A 18 32.54 -10.95 -0.16
CA TYR A 18 31.27 -10.57 0.44
C TYR A 18 31.18 -9.05 0.53
N ASN A 19 30.67 -8.43 -0.53
CA ASN A 19 30.39 -7.00 -0.50
C ASN A 19 29.06 -6.74 0.20
N GLN A 20 29.12 -6.06 1.34
CA GLN A 20 27.95 -5.80 2.19
C GLN A 20 26.86 -5.01 1.47
N ALA A 21 27.22 -4.03 0.63
CA ALA A 21 26.23 -3.27 -0.14
C ALA A 21 25.49 -4.17 -1.14
N MET A 22 26.23 -5.01 -1.88
CA MET A 22 25.67 -5.92 -2.86
C MET A 22 24.85 -7.05 -2.22
N THR A 23 25.29 -7.57 -1.08
CA THR A 23 24.53 -8.55 -0.30
C THR A 23 23.22 -7.97 0.23
N ASN A 24 23.24 -6.74 0.76
CA ASN A 24 22.01 -6.07 1.19
C ASN A 24 21.04 -5.86 0.02
N ILE A 25 21.54 -5.47 -1.16
CA ILE A 25 20.72 -5.35 -2.38
C ILE A 25 20.10 -6.70 -2.77
N ALA A 26 20.87 -7.79 -2.72
CA ALA A 26 20.36 -9.13 -3.03
C ALA A 26 19.23 -9.56 -2.06
N ILE A 27 19.39 -9.28 -0.76
CA ILE A 27 18.36 -9.54 0.26
C ILE A 27 17.10 -8.70 0.02
N ILE A 28 17.26 -7.42 -0.34
CA ILE A 28 16.14 -6.55 -0.69
C ILE A 28 15.37 -7.10 -1.89
N ILE A 29 16.07 -7.47 -2.97
CA ILE A 29 15.45 -8.03 -4.18
C ILE A 29 14.70 -9.33 -3.86
N GLY A 30 15.31 -10.22 -3.06
CA GLY A 30 14.67 -11.44 -2.59
C GLY A 30 13.38 -11.17 -1.81
N SER A 31 13.43 -10.23 -0.87
CA SER A 31 12.29 -9.85 -0.03
C SER A 31 11.17 -9.16 -0.83
N MET A 32 11.54 -8.27 -1.76
CA MET A 32 10.58 -7.57 -2.62
C MET A 32 9.85 -8.51 -3.57
N HIS A 33 10.40 -9.68 -3.89
CA HIS A 33 9.75 -10.62 -4.79
C HIS A 33 8.34 -11.02 -4.32
N GLY A 34 8.19 -11.35 -3.03
CA GLY A 34 6.90 -11.68 -2.44
C GLY A 34 5.95 -10.48 -2.47
N PHE A 35 6.46 -9.29 -2.16
CA PHE A 35 5.70 -8.04 -2.18
C PHE A 35 5.20 -7.65 -3.58
N VAL A 36 6.04 -7.80 -4.61
CA VAL A 36 5.65 -7.53 -6.00
C VAL A 36 4.60 -8.55 -6.45
N SER A 37 4.70 -9.81 -6.02
CA SER A 37 3.73 -10.85 -6.38
C SER A 37 2.33 -10.55 -5.83
N THR A 38 2.21 -10.08 -4.59
CA THR A 38 0.92 -9.68 -4.01
C THR A 38 0.36 -8.44 -4.69
N ILE A 39 1.19 -7.44 -5.01
CA ILE A 39 0.79 -6.28 -5.81
C ILE A 39 0.24 -6.72 -7.16
N VAL A 40 0.97 -7.56 -7.89
CA VAL A 40 0.55 -8.05 -9.20
C VAL A 40 -0.78 -8.81 -9.11
N MET A 41 -0.97 -9.65 -8.09
CA MET A 41 -2.25 -10.33 -7.85
C MET A 41 -3.40 -9.33 -7.68
N LEU A 42 -3.19 -8.27 -6.90
CA LEU A 42 -4.18 -7.22 -6.68
C LEU A 42 -4.53 -6.44 -7.96
N PHE A 43 -3.56 -6.17 -8.84
CA PHE A 43 -3.78 -5.36 -10.04
C PHE A 43 -4.26 -6.16 -11.26
N VAL A 44 -3.78 -7.39 -11.46
CA VAL A 44 -4.08 -8.19 -12.66
C VAL A 44 -5.45 -8.84 -12.56
N HIS A 45 -5.86 -9.27 -11.37
CA HIS A 45 -7.17 -9.90 -11.22
C HIS A 45 -8.23 -8.83 -11.07
N HIS A 46 -9.08 -8.69 -12.09
CA HIS A 46 -10.25 -7.80 -12.09
C HIS A 46 -11.06 -7.82 -10.77
N PRO A 47 -11.45 -8.98 -10.19
CA PRO A 47 -12.21 -8.98 -8.94
C PRO A 47 -11.43 -8.41 -7.74
N TYR A 48 -10.11 -8.61 -7.70
CA TYR A 48 -9.27 -8.08 -6.61
C TYR A 48 -9.02 -6.58 -6.75
N ARG A 49 -8.88 -6.08 -7.98
CA ARG A 49 -8.69 -4.65 -8.23
C ARG A 49 -9.95 -3.85 -7.90
N GLU A 50 -11.12 -4.36 -8.27
CA GLU A 50 -12.41 -3.75 -7.92
C GLU A 50 -12.63 -3.72 -6.40
N ALA A 51 -12.39 -4.82 -5.69
CA ALA A 51 -12.51 -4.87 -4.23
C ALA A 51 -11.51 -3.92 -3.54
N PHE A 52 -10.28 -3.85 -4.03
CA PHE A 52 -9.26 -2.95 -3.50
C PHE A 52 -9.62 -1.48 -3.69
N LEU A 53 -10.10 -1.11 -4.89
CA LEU A 53 -10.56 0.25 -5.18
C LEU A 53 -11.82 0.60 -4.38
N ASP A 54 -12.77 -0.32 -4.22
CA ASP A 54 -13.97 -0.12 -3.40
C ASP A 54 -13.60 0.22 -1.95
N ILE A 55 -12.66 -0.53 -1.36
CA ILE A 55 -12.17 -0.27 0.00
C ILE A 55 -11.51 1.11 0.10
N PHE A 56 -10.71 1.51 -0.89
CA PHE A 56 -9.98 2.79 -0.86
C PHE A 56 -10.89 3.99 -1.14
N ILE A 57 -11.83 3.87 -2.07
CA ILE A 57 -12.74 4.94 -2.50
C ILE A 57 -13.84 5.16 -1.47
N ARG A 58 -14.43 4.09 -0.90
CA ARG A 58 -15.51 4.21 0.09
C ARG A 58 -15.05 4.89 1.37
N LYS A 59 -13.78 4.74 1.74
CA LYS A 59 -13.20 5.43 2.91
C LYS A 59 -13.27 6.95 2.77
N ASN A 60 -13.04 7.49 1.58
CA ASN A 60 -13.13 8.93 1.33
C ASN A 60 -14.58 9.41 1.41
N GLY A 61 -15.51 8.70 0.75
CA GLY A 61 -16.93 9.04 0.79
C GLY A 61 -17.55 8.99 2.19
N GLN A 62 -17.18 8.01 3.02
CA GLN A 62 -17.67 7.92 4.40
C GLN A 62 -17.15 9.05 5.30
N GLN A 63 -15.91 9.48 5.10
CA GLN A 63 -15.31 10.58 5.83
C GLN A 63 -15.95 11.92 5.43
N ASP A 64 -16.15 12.13 4.12
CA ASP A 64 -16.81 13.32 3.57
C ASP A 64 -18.28 13.40 4.03
N GLU A 65 -18.99 12.28 4.09
CA GLU A 65 -20.35 12.21 4.61
C GLU A 65 -20.42 12.52 6.11
N ALA A 66 -19.49 12.00 6.91
CA ALA A 66 -19.45 12.25 8.35
C ALA A 66 -19.20 13.74 8.65
N GLU A 67 -18.29 14.36 7.90
CA GLU A 67 -17.99 15.79 8.00
C GLU A 67 -19.18 16.65 7.55
N ASN A 68 -19.80 16.33 6.41
CA ASN A 68 -20.97 17.06 5.92
C ASN A 68 -22.18 16.93 6.87
N ARG A 69 -22.39 15.75 7.47
CA ARG A 69 -23.39 15.56 8.54
C ARG A 69 -23.08 16.48 9.72
N ARG A 70 -21.84 16.50 10.21
CA ARG A 70 -21.41 17.35 11.33
C ARG A 70 -21.64 18.84 11.05
N SER A 71 -21.27 19.32 9.87
CA SER A 71 -21.51 20.71 9.45
C SER A 71 -22.99 21.08 9.45
N ARG A 72 -23.88 20.18 9.00
CA ARG A 72 -25.34 20.40 9.07
C ARG A 72 -25.86 20.48 10.51
N TYR A 73 -25.38 19.63 11.41
CA TYR A 73 -25.76 19.71 12.82
C TYR A 73 -25.36 21.05 13.45
N LEU A 74 -24.14 21.50 13.21
CA LEU A 74 -23.64 22.78 13.73
C LEU A 74 -24.44 23.97 13.17
N LYS A 75 -24.73 23.97 11.86
CA LYS A 75 -25.53 25.01 11.21
C LYS A 75 -26.96 25.07 11.78
N ASN A 76 -27.61 23.92 11.92
CA ASN A 76 -28.98 23.86 12.45
C ASN A 76 -29.05 24.29 13.92
N ASN A 77 -28.07 23.89 14.73
CA ASN A 77 -27.98 24.33 16.11
C ASN A 77 -27.72 25.85 16.22
N SER A 78 -26.87 26.39 15.35
CA SER A 78 -26.61 27.84 15.28
C SER A 78 -27.82 28.66 14.84
N ILE A 79 -28.70 28.13 13.99
CA ILE A 79 -29.93 28.81 13.60
C ILE A 79 -30.95 28.79 14.74
N GLY A 80 -31.00 27.69 15.51
CA GLY A 80 -31.88 27.57 16.68
C GLY A 80 -31.60 28.61 17.75
N ILE A 81 -30.33 28.87 18.06
CA ILE A 81 -29.91 29.86 19.07
C ILE A 81 -30.13 31.32 18.64
N LEU A 82 -30.22 31.62 17.34
CA LEU A 82 -30.48 32.98 16.83
C LEU A 82 -31.97 33.33 16.79
N LYS A 83 -32.86 32.35 17.04
CA LYS A 83 -34.32 32.49 16.96
C LYS A 83 -34.98 32.80 18.31
N TYR A 84 -34.20 32.87 19.37
CA TYR A 84 -34.59 33.26 20.73
C TYR A 84 -33.86 34.55 21.11
#